data_AF-A0A0F8Z3A6-F1
#
_entry.id   AF-A0A0F8Z3A6-F1
#
_cell.length_a   1.000
_cell.length_b   1.000
_cell.length_c   1.000
_cell.angle_alpha   90.00
_cell.angle_beta   90.00
_cell.angle_gamma   90.00
#
_symmetry.space_group_name_H-M   'P 1'
#
loop_
_entity.id
_entity.type
_entity.pdbx_description
1 polymer ?
#
loop_
_entity_poly.entity_id
_entity_poly.type
_entity_poly.pdbx_seq_one_letter_code
_entity_poly.pdbx_strand_id
1 'polypeptide(L)' 'MGYWEQSESGHSFAGGSGMIWGDQPADIMGNALGEIISVFQRDRDRLPTEAEVKAGLLFSLRVALKRAANEPIPL' A
#
# COMPACT_ATOMS: atom_id res chain seq x y z
N MET A 1 4.44 -1.00 -19.18
CA MET A 1 5.41 -1.42 -18.15
C MET A 1 6.38 -0.26 -17.97
N GLY A 2 6.18 0.58 -16.95
CA GLY A 2 7.11 1.66 -16.63
C GLY A 2 8.24 1.13 -15.74
N TYR A 3 9.46 1.61 -15.95
CA TYR A 3 10.61 1.30 -15.11
C TYR A 3 10.88 2.46 -14.15
N TRP A 4 11.38 2.13 -12.96
CA TRP A 4 11.85 3.13 -12.01
C TRP A 4 13.24 3.60 -12.43
N GLU A 5 13.42 4.92 -12.52
CA GLU A 5 14.72 5.53 -12.77
C GLU A 5 15.27 6.06 -11.44
N GLN A 6 16.60 6.02 -11.31
CA GLN A 6 17.30 6.49 -10.12
C GLN A 6 18.31 7.54 -10.55
N SER A 7 18.31 8.71 -9.90
CA SER A 7 19.33 9.73 -10.12
C SER A 7 20.71 9.22 -9.65
N GLU A 8 21.79 9.83 -10.13
CA GLU A 8 23.15 9.55 -9.62
C GLU A 8 23.28 9.78 -8.11
N SER A 9 22.44 10.63 -7.52
CA SER A 9 22.38 10.89 -6.08
C SER A 9 21.48 9.90 -5.32
N GLY A 10 20.91 8.90 -6.00
CA GLY A 10 20.12 7.84 -5.40
C GLY A 10 18.62 8.13 -5.24
N HIS A 11 18.10 9.26 -5.76
CA HIS A 11 16.68 9.57 -5.70
C HIS A 11 15.92 8.85 -6.82
N SER A 12 14.92 8.07 -6.45
CA SER A 12 14.05 7.38 -7.41
C SER A 12 12.95 8.31 -7.91
N PHE A 13 12.75 8.37 -9.22
CA PHE A 13 11.64 9.08 -9.86
C PHE A 13 11.09 8.25 -11.02
N ALA A 14 9.83 8.46 -11.37
CA ALA A 14 9.28 7.81 -12.56
C ALA A 14 9.56 8.67 -13.81
N GLY A 15 10.23 8.09 -14.79
CA GLY A 15 10.38 8.67 -16.13
C GLY A 15 9.13 8.41 -16.99
N GLY A 16 8.47 9.47 -17.47
CA GLY A 16 7.38 9.40 -18.45
C GLY A 16 6.06 10.03 -17.98
N SER A 17 5.37 10.71 -18.90
CA SER A 17 4.18 11.57 -18.69
C SER A 17 2.88 10.83 -18.31
N GLY A 18 2.93 9.86 -17.41
CA GLY A 18 1.80 8.99 -17.08
C GLY A 18 1.90 8.31 -15.72
N MET A 19 2.32 9.04 -14.68
CA MET A 19 2.32 8.50 -13.31
C MET A 19 0.89 8.37 -12.76
N ILE A 20 0.38 7.14 -12.71
CA ILE A 20 -0.85 6.79 -11.95
C ILE A 20 -0.54 6.65 -10.44
N TRP A 21 0.72 6.46 -10.06
CA TRP A 21 1.16 6.27 -8.68
C TRP A 21 2.29 7.27 -8.38
N GLY A 22 1.91 8.52 -8.11
CA GLY A 22 2.84 9.53 -7.60
C GLY A 22 3.21 9.30 -6.13
N ASP A 23 3.83 10.31 -5.51
CA ASP A 23 4.22 10.34 -4.10
C ASP A 23 3.03 10.01 -3.18
N GLN A 24 1.88 10.63 -3.46
CA GLN A 24 0.69 10.53 -2.63
C GLN A 24 0.10 9.10 -2.50
N PRO A 25 -0.05 8.31 -3.58
CA PRO A 25 -0.40 6.89 -3.45
C PRO A 25 0.60 6.06 -2.63
N ALA A 26 1.91 6.34 -2.76
CA ALA A 26 2.93 5.66 -1.98
C ALA A 26 2.83 6.03 -0.48
N ASP A 27 2.58 7.30 -0.16
CA ASP A 27 2.35 7.78 1.20
C ASP A 27 1.13 7.11 1.86
N ILE A 28 0.02 7.01 1.12
CA ILE A 28 -1.20 6.37 1.61
C ILE A 28 -0.93 4.90 1.96
N MET A 29 -0.22 4.17 1.10
CA MET A 29 0.16 2.78 1.37
C MET A 29 1.13 2.67 2.55
N GLY A 30 2.11 3.58 2.64
CA GLY A 30 3.07 3.62 3.74
C GLY A 30 2.40 3.84 5.09
N ASN A 31 1.47 4.81 5.16
CA ASN A 31 0.70 5.10 6.37
C ASN A 31 -0.16 3.90 6.80
N ALA A 32 -0.87 3.28 5.86
CA ALA A 32 -1.69 2.11 6.14
C ALA A 32 -0.86 0.93 6.68
N LEU A 33 0.33 0.68 6.11
CA LEU A 33 1.25 -0.35 6.60
C LEU A 33 1.76 -0.02 8.00
N GLY A 34 2.09 1.24 8.27
CA GLY A 34 2.53 1.69 9.61
C GLY A 34 1.48 1.43 10.69
N GLU A 35 0.21 1.73 10.41
CA GLU A 35 -0.89 1.46 11.34
C GLU A 35 -1.06 -0.04 11.61
N ILE A 36 -1.02 -0.87 10.56
CA ILE A 36 -1.12 -2.34 10.69
C ILE A 36 0.00 -2.88 11.59
N ILE A 37 1.23 -2.43 11.36
CA ILE A 37 2.39 -2.85 12.16
C ILE A 37 2.21 -2.41 13.62
N SER A 38 1.77 -1.17 13.87
CA SER A 38 1.56 -0.66 15.22
C SER A 38 0.50 -1.46 15.99
N VAL A 39 -0.61 -1.84 15.35
CA VAL A 39 -1.65 -2.65 15.98
C VAL A 39 -1.11 -4.03 16.30
N PHE A 40 -0.43 -4.65 15.33
CA PHE A 40 0.13 -5.99 15.52
C PHE A 40 1.14 -6.03 16.67
N GLN A 41 2.01 -5.03 16.75
CA GLN A 41 3.01 -4.91 17.81
C GLN A 41 2.36 -4.74 19.18
N ARG A 42 1.28 -3.95 19.27
CA ARG A 42 0.51 -3.80 20.52
C ARG A 42 -0.12 -5.12 20.97
N ASP A 43 -0.65 -5.90 20.03
CA ASP A 43 -1.43 -7.11 20.34
C ASP A 43 -0.55 -8.34 20.59
N ARG A 44 0.64 -8.40 19.99
CA ARG A 44 1.52 -9.58 20.02
C ARG A 44 2.87 -9.34 20.68
N ASP A 45 3.13 -8.11 21.12
CA ASP A 45 4.41 -7.66 21.70
C ASP A 45 5.63 -7.97 20.81
N ARG A 46 5.41 -7.98 19.49
CA ARG A 46 6.47 -8.17 18.48
C ARG A 46 6.06 -7.59 17.14
N LEU A 47 7.04 -7.32 16.28
CA LEU A 47 6.77 -6.97 14.89
C LEU A 47 6.08 -8.13 14.15
N PRO A 48 5.19 -7.82 13.19
CA PRO A 48 4.62 -8.83 12.32
C PRO A 48 5.69 -9.40 11.37
N THR A 49 5.54 -10.66 11.00
CA THR A 49 6.31 -11.26 9.92
C THR A 49 5.72 -10.84 8.56
N GLU A 50 6.52 -10.94 7.50
CA GLU A 50 6.05 -10.67 6.13
C GLU A 50 4.82 -11.51 5.76
N ALA A 51 4.79 -12.78 6.18
CA ALA A 51 3.67 -13.68 5.92
C ALA A 51 2.36 -13.20 6.60
N GLU A 52 2.47 -12.67 7.83
CA GLU A 52 1.33 -12.15 8.58
C GLU A 52 0.78 -10.86 7.97
N VAL A 53 1.68 -9.95 7.53
CA VAL A 53 1.28 -8.74 6.79
C VAL A 53 0.55 -9.11 5.50
N LYS A 54 1.11 -10.04 4.70
CA LYS A 54 0.48 -10.53 3.47
C LYS A 54 -0.90 -11.15 3.73
N ALA A 55 -1.02 -11.99 4.76
CA ALA A 55 -2.29 -12.61 5.12
C ALA A 55 -3.35 -11.56 5.51
N GLY A 56 -2.98 -10.57 6.33
CA GLY A 56 -3.86 -9.48 6.74
C GLY A 56 -4.32 -8.60 5.58
N LEU A 57 -3.40 -8.24 4.67
CA LEU A 57 -3.71 -7.47 3.47
C LEU A 57 -4.67 -8.23 2.55
N LEU A 58 -4.40 -9.50 2.25
CA LEU A 58 -5.26 -10.30 1.37
C LEU A 58 -6.66 -10.50 1.95
N PHE A 59 -6.78 -10.71 3.27
CA PHE A 59 -8.07 -10.77 3.95
C PHE A 59 -8.84 -9.45 3.81
N SER A 60 -8.19 -8.32 4.09
CA SER A 60 -8.82 -7.00 4.09
C SER A 60 -9.20 -6.52 2.68
N LEU A 61 -8.32 -6.75 1.70
CA LEU A 61 -8.55 -6.39 0.30
C LEU A 61 -9.75 -7.12 -0.28
N ARG A 62 -9.92 -8.41 0.04
CA ARG A 62 -11.09 -9.17 -0.39
C ARG A 62 -12.40 -8.56 0.16
N VAL A 63 -12.39 -8.11 1.41
CA VAL A 63 -13.54 -7.45 2.03
C VAL A 63 -13.80 -6.09 1.39
N ALA A 64 -12.75 -5.28 1.17
CA ALA A 64 -12.84 -3.96 0.55
C ALA A 64 -13.37 -4.05 -0.90
N LEU A 65 -12.84 -4.98 -1.70
CA LEU A 65 -13.31 -5.23 -3.07
C LEU A 65 -14.78 -5.64 -3.09
N LYS A 66 -15.21 -6.49 -2.16
CA LYS A 66 -16.62 -6.90 -2.05
C LYS A 66 -17.53 -5.73 -1.69
N ARG A 67 -17.06 -4.77 -0.87
CA ARG A 67 -17.82 -3.55 -0.54
C ARG A 67 -17.91 -2.62 -1.75
N ALA A 68 -16.78 -2.33 -2.38
CA ALA A 68 -16.72 -1.48 -3.58
C ALA A 68 -17.58 -2.02 -4.73
N ALA A 69 -17.64 -3.36 -4.91
CA ALA A 69 -18.48 -3.99 -5.91
C ALA A 69 -20.00 -3.88 -5.63
N ASN A 70 -20.38 -3.59 -4.39
CA ASN A 70 -21.78 -3.50 -3.96
C ASN A 70 -22.24 -2.05 -3.70
N GLU A 71 -21.35 -1.06 -3.79
CA GLU A 71 -21.70 0.36 -3.67
C GLU A 71 -21.98 0.95 -5.06
N PRO A 72 -23.10 1.68 -5.25
CA PRO A 72 -23.36 2.38 -6.51
C PRO A 72 -22.34 3.50 -6.68
N ILE A 73 -21.73 3.58 -7.86
CA ILE A 73 -20.80 4.66 -8.21
C ILE A 73 -21.61 5.97 -8.22
N PRO A 74 -21.26 6.99 -7.41
CA PRO A 74 -21.87 8.30 -7.53
C PRO A 74 -21.48 8.89 -8.90
N LEU A 75 -22.49 9.19 -9.71
CA LEU A 75 -22.38 9.85 -11.02
C LEU A 75 -21.87 11.28 -10.90
#